data_AF-A0A366SJ95-F1
#
_entry.id   AF-A0A366SJ95-F1
#
_cell.length_a   1.000
_cell.length_b   1.000
_cell.length_c   1.000
_cell.angle_alpha   90.00
_cell.angle_beta   90.00
_cell.angle_gamma   90.00
#
_symmetry.space_group_name_H-M   'P 1'
#
loop_
_entity.id
_entity.type
_entity.pdbx_description
1 polymer ?
#
loop_
_entity_poly.entity_id
_entity_poly.type
_entity_poly.pdbx_seq_one_letter_code
_entity_poly.pdbx_strand_id
1 'polypeptide(L)'
;MAFYYHFKDIYDLVEWSCIEDAKRALNGKKTKDTWQEGLLDIFAAIYENKPFIMNAYHSINREQLETFLYQRTFELLFDVVESQVEGHHISKSDQEFIAQFYKYSFVGLVLEWINQGMTADYRSLAEKMITLMEGAIDTAINKFEK
;
A
#
# COMPACT_ATOMS: atom_id res chain seq x y z
N MET A 1 -6.95 17.82 30.70
CA MET A 1 -7.77 16.81 29.99
C MET A 1 -7.66 17.05 28.48
N ALA A 2 -6.53 16.67 27.87
CA ALA A 2 -6.31 16.77 26.42
C ALA A 2 -6.43 15.41 25.70
N PHE A 3 -6.54 14.31 26.46
CA PHE A 3 -6.60 12.94 25.94
C PHE A 3 -7.90 12.67 25.17
N TYR A 4 -9.04 12.86 25.82
CA TYR A 4 -10.38 12.74 25.21
C TYR A 4 -10.71 13.80 24.16
N TYR A 5 -9.86 14.82 24.01
CA TYR A 5 -10.00 15.84 22.97
C TYR A 5 -9.44 15.38 21.62
N HIS A 6 -8.51 14.41 21.64
CA HIS A 6 -7.89 13.84 20.44
C HIS A 6 -8.17 12.35 20.24
N PHE A 7 -8.48 11.59 21.30
CA PHE A 7 -8.66 10.13 21.26
C PHE A 7 -9.85 9.74 22.14
N LYS A 8 -10.85 9.05 21.59
CA LYS A 8 -12.07 8.68 22.34
C LYS A 8 -11.78 7.65 23.43
N ASP A 9 -10.75 6.83 23.26
CA ASP A 9 -10.25 5.89 24.28
C ASP A 9 -8.77 5.50 24.05
N ILE A 10 -8.26 4.57 24.86
CA ILE A 10 -6.87 4.07 24.76
C ILE A 10 -6.62 3.29 23.47
N TYR A 11 -7.67 2.77 22.81
CA TYR A 11 -7.56 2.05 21.55
C TYR A 11 -7.38 3.03 20.37
N ASP A 12 -8.03 4.19 20.38
CA ASP A 12 -7.80 5.29 19.41
C ASP A 12 -6.35 5.83 19.46
N LEU A 13 -5.74 5.90 20.66
CA LEU A 13 -4.34 6.32 20.82
C LEU A 13 -3.37 5.27 20.27
N VAL A 14 -3.64 3.99 20.57
CA VAL A 14 -2.85 2.87 20.05
C VAL A 14 -2.98 2.80 18.54
N GLU A 15 -4.17 3.11 18.00
CA GLU A 15 -4.45 3.19 16.56
C GLU A 15 -3.67 4.32 15.87
N TRP A 16 -3.67 5.53 16.43
CA TRP A 16 -2.83 6.62 15.91
C TRP A 16 -1.35 6.31 16.02
N SER A 17 -0.91 5.73 17.14
CA SER A 17 0.50 5.31 17.30
C SER A 17 0.87 4.23 16.30
N CYS A 18 0.00 3.25 16.02
CA CYS A 18 0.25 2.21 15.03
C CYS A 18 0.27 2.76 13.60
N ILE A 19 -0.63 3.68 13.25
CA ILE A 19 -0.62 4.34 11.94
C ILE A 19 0.62 5.23 11.82
N GLU A 20 1.01 5.97 12.86
CA GLU A 20 2.23 6.77 12.86
C GLU A 20 3.49 5.91 12.87
N ASP A 21 3.51 4.78 13.57
CA ASP A 21 4.65 3.87 13.62
C ASP A 21 4.75 3.05 12.32
N ALA A 22 3.63 2.68 11.70
CA ALA A 22 3.60 2.12 10.35
C ALA A 22 4.00 3.20 9.32
N LYS A 23 3.53 4.44 9.47
CA LYS A 23 3.98 5.56 8.63
C LYS A 23 5.46 5.84 8.82
N ARG A 24 6.02 5.73 10.03
CA ARG A 24 7.46 5.88 10.33
C ARG A 24 8.27 4.69 9.86
N ALA A 25 7.77 3.47 9.98
CA ALA A 25 8.42 2.27 9.46
C ALA A 25 8.48 2.31 7.93
N LEU A 26 7.42 2.83 7.29
CA LEU A 26 7.35 3.02 5.83
C LEU A 26 8.01 4.31 5.33
N ASN A 27 8.10 5.39 6.12
CA ASN A 27 8.84 6.63 5.79
C ASN A 27 10.34 6.53 6.13
N GLY A 28 10.72 5.69 7.09
CA GLY A 28 12.09 5.50 7.57
C GLY A 28 12.91 4.61 6.64
N LYS A 29 12.24 3.73 5.90
CA LYS A 29 12.77 3.21 4.66
C LYS A 29 12.47 4.27 3.61
N LYS A 30 13.43 5.18 3.35
CA LYS A 30 13.55 5.75 2.01
C LYS A 30 13.29 4.59 1.07
N THR A 31 12.34 4.70 0.16
CA THR A 31 12.13 3.73 -0.93
C THR A 31 13.51 3.17 -1.25
N LYS A 32 13.75 1.91 -0.84
CA LYS A 32 14.95 1.25 -1.35
C LYS A 32 14.80 1.29 -2.87
N ASP A 33 15.91 1.27 -3.57
CA ASP A 33 16.07 1.82 -4.94
C ASP A 33 15.01 1.40 -5.98
N THR A 34 14.13 0.44 -5.67
CA THR A 34 13.07 -0.10 -6.54
C THR A 34 11.71 -0.24 -5.84
N TRP A 35 10.62 -0.10 -6.60
CA TRP A 35 9.23 -0.21 -6.09
C TRP A 35 8.84 -1.62 -5.64
N GLN A 36 9.53 -2.63 -6.16
CA GLN A 36 9.39 -4.03 -5.77
C GLN A 36 9.68 -4.20 -4.28
N GLU A 37 10.75 -3.57 -3.79
CA GLU A 37 11.09 -3.58 -2.37
C GLU A 37 10.06 -2.81 -1.55
N GLY A 38 9.54 -1.69 -2.07
CA GLY A 38 8.48 -0.92 -1.42
C GLY A 38 7.19 -1.73 -1.22
N LEU A 39 6.76 -2.51 -2.22
CA LEU A 39 5.60 -3.39 -2.09
C LEU A 39 5.84 -4.51 -1.07
N LEU A 40 7.03 -5.10 -1.08
CA LEU A 40 7.41 -6.13 -0.11
C LEU A 40 7.44 -5.57 1.32
N ASP A 41 7.88 -4.33 1.49
CA ASP A 41 7.90 -3.64 2.79
C ASP A 41 6.50 -3.39 3.35
N ILE A 42 5.51 -3.09 2.49
CA ILE A 42 4.11 -3.00 2.90
C ILE A 42 3.64 -4.35 3.45
N PHE A 43 3.91 -5.46 2.75
CA PHE A 43 3.57 -6.80 3.24
C PHE A 43 4.26 -7.14 4.57
N ALA A 44 5.54 -6.82 4.70
CA ALA A 44 6.30 -7.08 5.92
C ALA A 44 5.71 -6.30 7.11
N ALA A 45 5.40 -5.02 6.92
CA ALA A 45 4.81 -4.18 7.96
C ALA A 45 3.45 -4.71 8.44
N ILE A 46 2.62 -5.20 7.51
CA ILE A 46 1.33 -5.83 7.83
C ILE A 46 1.56 -7.11 8.65
N TYR A 47 2.48 -7.96 8.21
CA TYR A 47 2.74 -9.25 8.85
C TYR A 47 3.34 -9.12 10.25
N GLU A 48 4.31 -8.21 10.44
CA GLU A 48 4.94 -7.93 11.74
C GLU A 48 3.90 -7.51 12.79
N ASN A 49 2.80 -6.88 12.35
CA ASN A 49 1.70 -6.41 13.19
C ASN A 49 0.46 -7.32 13.11
N LYS A 50 0.62 -8.60 12.73
CA LYS A 50 -0.48 -9.52 12.41
C LYS A 50 -1.64 -9.54 13.43
N PRO A 51 -1.44 -9.70 14.76
CA PRO A 51 -2.55 -9.71 15.70
C PRO A 51 -3.38 -8.42 15.70
N PHE A 52 -2.71 -7.27 15.56
CA PHE A 52 -3.35 -5.97 15.50
C PHE A 52 -4.12 -5.78 14.19
N ILE A 53 -3.50 -6.09 13.04
CA ILE A 53 -4.14 -5.99 11.73
C ILE A 53 -5.39 -6.88 11.65
N MET A 54 -5.31 -8.12 12.14
CA MET A 54 -6.46 -9.02 12.17
C MET A 54 -7.62 -8.46 13.01
N ASN A 55 -7.31 -7.85 14.16
CA ASN A 55 -8.32 -7.22 15.00
C ASN A 55 -8.93 -5.98 14.33
N ALA A 56 -8.09 -5.11 13.76
CA ALA A 56 -8.51 -3.92 13.04
C ALA A 56 -9.43 -4.28 11.86
N TYR A 57 -9.04 -5.28 11.05
CA TYR A 57 -9.79 -5.76 9.89
C TYR A 57 -11.18 -6.33 10.25
N HIS A 58 -11.32 -6.96 11.42
CA HIS A 58 -12.60 -7.49 11.91
C HIS A 58 -13.42 -6.51 12.76
N SER A 59 -12.90 -5.31 13.02
CA SER A 59 -13.53 -4.29 13.86
C SER A 59 -14.10 -3.14 13.02
N ILE A 60 -14.70 -2.15 13.68
CA ILE A 60 -15.20 -0.92 13.04
C ILE A 60 -14.06 -0.13 12.34
N ASN A 61 -12.80 -0.50 12.57
CA ASN A 61 -11.62 0.19 12.06
C ASN A 61 -11.11 -0.34 10.71
N ARG A 62 -11.86 -1.25 10.08
CA ARG A 62 -11.54 -1.78 8.74
C ARG A 62 -11.36 -0.68 7.69
N GLU A 63 -12.22 0.34 7.69
CA GLU A 63 -12.15 1.46 6.74
C GLU A 63 -10.84 2.26 6.85
N GLN A 64 -10.34 2.45 8.07
CA GLN A 64 -9.07 3.14 8.30
C GLN A 64 -7.89 2.33 7.75
N LEU A 65 -7.89 1.01 7.99
CA LEU A 65 -6.89 0.10 7.45
C LEU A 65 -6.90 0.11 5.91
N GLU A 66 -8.07 0.01 5.30
CA GLU A 66 -8.22 0.07 3.84
C GLU A 66 -7.71 1.41 3.28
N THR A 67 -8.12 2.52 3.88
CA THR A 67 -7.69 3.87 3.47
C THR A 67 -6.17 4.03 3.53
N PHE A 68 -5.55 3.55 4.60
CA PHE A 68 -4.09 3.56 4.75
C PHE A 68 -3.40 2.76 3.64
N LEU A 69 -3.86 1.53 3.37
CA LEU A 69 -3.30 0.69 2.31
C LEU A 69 -3.45 1.33 0.93
N TYR A 70 -4.61 1.91 0.64
CA TYR A 70 -4.85 2.61 -0.63
C TYR A 70 -3.91 3.81 -0.80
N GLN A 71 -3.79 4.66 0.22
CA GLN A 71 -2.94 5.84 0.13
C GLN A 71 -1.48 5.45 -0.09
N ARG A 72 -0.95 4.54 0.72
CA ARG A 72 0.46 4.13 0.64
C ARG A 72 0.80 3.43 -0.66
N THR A 73 -0.07 2.55 -1.12
CA THR A 73 0.15 1.85 -2.40
C THR A 73 0.05 2.82 -3.58
N PHE A 74 -0.86 3.80 -3.52
CA PHE A 74 -0.97 4.81 -4.56
C PHE A 74 0.30 5.65 -4.68
N GLU A 75 0.77 6.21 -3.57
CA GLU A 75 2.00 7.02 -3.51
C GLU A 75 3.17 6.26 -4.16
N LEU A 76 3.39 5.01 -3.74
CA LEU A 76 4.46 4.16 -4.27
C LEU A 76 4.33 3.92 -5.79
N LEU A 77 3.15 3.53 -6.26
CA LEU A 77 2.96 3.18 -7.68
C LEU A 77 2.92 4.41 -8.59
N PHE A 78 2.47 5.55 -8.07
CA PHE A 78 2.47 6.78 -8.82
C PHE A 78 3.89 7.28 -9.07
N ASP A 79 4.77 7.22 -8.07
CA ASP A 79 6.19 7.54 -8.25
C ASP A 79 6.85 6.66 -9.34
N VAL A 80 6.47 5.38 -9.41
CA VAL A 80 6.93 4.47 -10.48
C VAL A 80 6.46 4.92 -11.84
N VAL A 81 5.16 5.22 -11.97
CA VAL A 81 4.60 5.71 -13.23
C VAL A 81 5.29 7.00 -13.65
N GLU A 82 5.44 7.97 -12.74
CA GLU A 82 6.14 9.23 -13.06
C GLU A 82 7.58 9.01 -13.51
N SER A 83 8.32 8.10 -12.86
CA SER A 83 9.70 7.79 -13.24
C SER A 83 9.83 7.13 -14.61
N GLN A 84 8.80 6.39 -15.05
CA GLN A 84 8.79 5.68 -16.34
C GLN A 84 8.22 6.53 -17.48
N VAL A 85 7.64 7.69 -17.17
CA VAL A 85 7.04 8.59 -18.16
C VAL A 85 8.07 9.55 -18.78
N GLU A 86 9.29 9.63 -18.24
CA GLU A 86 10.35 10.46 -18.85
C GLU A 86 10.57 10.07 -20.32
N GLY A 87 10.13 10.93 -21.25
CA GLY A 87 10.22 10.71 -22.70
C GLY A 87 8.89 10.34 -23.38
N HIS A 88 7.80 10.12 -22.63
CA HIS A 88 6.48 9.80 -23.15
C HIS A 88 5.51 10.98 -23.09
N HIS A 89 4.60 11.07 -24.08
CA HIS A 89 3.54 12.09 -24.11
C HIS A 89 2.21 11.56 -23.56
N ILE A 90 2.15 11.36 -22.24
CA ILE A 90 0.95 10.88 -21.54
C ILE A 90 0.39 11.94 -20.58
N SER A 91 -0.93 12.07 -20.52
CA SER A 91 -1.59 13.04 -19.65
C SER A 91 -1.45 12.64 -18.17
N LYS A 92 -1.43 13.63 -17.26
CA LYS A 92 -1.37 13.36 -15.81
C LYS A 92 -2.58 12.52 -15.34
N SER A 93 -3.75 12.73 -15.93
CA SER A 93 -4.95 11.93 -15.64
C SER A 93 -4.79 10.46 -16.01
N ASP A 94 -4.11 10.15 -17.13
CA ASP A 94 -3.86 8.77 -17.54
C ASP A 94 -2.81 8.11 -16.64
N GLN A 95 -1.77 8.87 -16.24
CA GLN A 95 -0.78 8.40 -15.26
C GLN A 95 -1.44 8.04 -13.91
N GLU A 96 -2.31 8.92 -13.39
CA GLU A 96 -3.07 8.68 -12.17
C GLU A 96 -3.97 7.44 -12.32
N PHE A 97 -4.63 7.28 -13.47
CA PHE A 97 -5.47 6.12 -13.73
C PHE A 97 -4.67 4.81 -13.72
N ILE A 98 -3.50 4.77 -14.35
CA ILE A 98 -2.60 3.61 -14.34
C ILE A 98 -2.23 3.25 -12.89
N ALA A 99 -1.77 4.23 -12.10
CA ALA A 99 -1.41 4.00 -10.69
C ALA A 99 -2.62 3.54 -9.87
N GLN A 100 -3.81 4.11 -10.08
CA GLN A 100 -5.03 3.69 -9.41
C GLN A 100 -5.41 2.25 -9.72
N PHE A 101 -5.32 1.83 -10.99
CA PHE A 101 -5.65 0.47 -11.41
C PHE A 101 -4.80 -0.55 -10.66
N TYR A 102 -3.47 -0.38 -10.70
CA TYR A 102 -2.54 -1.28 -10.03
C TYR A 102 -2.65 -1.21 -8.50
N LYS A 103 -2.94 -0.02 -7.93
CA LYS A 103 -3.24 0.13 -6.51
C LYS A 103 -4.41 -0.75 -6.08
N TYR A 104 -5.53 -0.72 -6.82
CA TYR A 104 -6.70 -1.54 -6.48
C TYR A 104 -6.40 -3.03 -6.60
N SER A 105 -5.66 -3.46 -7.64
CA SER A 105 -5.22 -4.84 -7.76
C SER A 105 -4.36 -5.27 -6.57
N PHE A 106 -3.43 -4.42 -6.14
CA PHE A 106 -2.55 -4.73 -5.02
C PHE A 106 -3.32 -4.81 -3.70
N VAL A 107 -4.05 -3.75 -3.35
CA VAL A 107 -4.77 -3.69 -2.07
C VAL A 107 -5.84 -4.78 -1.99
N GLY A 108 -6.54 -5.09 -3.09
CA GLY A 108 -7.51 -6.18 -3.12
C GLY A 108 -6.89 -7.52 -2.73
N LEU A 109 -5.70 -7.85 -3.26
CA LEU A 109 -5.01 -9.09 -2.92
C LEU A 109 -4.48 -9.11 -1.48
N VAL A 110 -4.01 -7.97 -0.97
CA VAL A 110 -3.60 -7.82 0.43
C VAL A 110 -4.77 -8.04 1.38
N LEU A 111 -5.91 -7.41 1.12
CA LEU A 111 -7.10 -7.53 1.96
C LEU A 111 -7.64 -8.97 1.94
N GLU A 112 -7.63 -9.64 0.79
CA GLU A 112 -7.99 -11.04 0.69
C GLU A 112 -7.04 -11.94 1.51
N TRP A 113 -5.73 -11.67 1.46
CA TRP A 113 -4.75 -12.40 2.26
C TRP A 113 -4.93 -12.17 3.77
N ILE A 114 -5.29 -10.95 4.18
CA ILE A 114 -5.65 -10.63 5.58
C ILE A 114 -6.92 -11.40 5.98
N ASN A 115 -7.95 -11.38 5.13
CA ASN A 115 -9.21 -12.10 5.35
C ASN A 115 -9.01 -13.61 5.53
N GLN A 116 -8.02 -14.19 4.83
CA GLN A 116 -7.61 -15.59 4.97
C GLN A 116 -6.71 -15.87 6.19
N GLY A 117 -6.54 -14.89 7.08
CA GLY A 117 -5.77 -15.02 8.32
C GLY A 117 -4.26 -14.91 8.16
N MET A 118 -3.78 -14.35 7.04
CA MET A 118 -2.35 -14.21 6.73
C MET A 118 -1.59 -15.53 6.91
N THR A 119 -2.14 -16.62 6.38
CA THR A 119 -1.61 -17.98 6.53
C THR A 119 -0.58 -18.32 5.45
N ALA A 120 -0.78 -17.81 4.23
CA ALA A 120 0.20 -17.91 3.16
C ALA A 120 1.43 -17.03 3.45
N ASP A 121 2.60 -17.46 2.96
CA ASP A 121 3.82 -16.65 2.99
C ASP A 121 3.64 -15.39 2.13
N TYR A 122 3.72 -14.23 2.78
CA TYR A 122 3.56 -12.94 2.12
C TYR A 122 4.64 -12.69 1.06
N ARG A 123 5.83 -13.29 1.20
CA ARG A 123 6.92 -13.13 0.22
C ARG A 123 6.54 -13.75 -1.12
N SER A 124 5.99 -14.96 -1.08
CA SER A 124 5.50 -15.64 -2.29
C SER A 124 4.35 -14.87 -2.95
N LEU A 125 3.46 -14.27 -2.16
CA LEU A 125 2.39 -13.44 -2.69
C LEU A 125 2.93 -12.15 -3.33
N ALA A 126 3.82 -11.44 -2.62
CA ALA A 126 4.47 -10.24 -3.11
C ALA A 126 5.24 -10.49 -4.41
N GLU A 127 6.03 -11.56 -4.48
CA GLU A 127 6.78 -11.95 -5.67
C GLU A 127 5.86 -12.16 -6.88
N LYS A 128 4.76 -12.91 -6.72
CA LYS A 128 3.78 -13.12 -7.81
C LYS A 128 3.21 -11.80 -8.31
N MET A 129 2.90 -10.89 -7.40
CA MET A 129 2.34 -9.58 -7.75
C MET A 129 3.36 -8.70 -8.45
N ILE A 130 4.60 -8.66 -7.93
CA ILE A 130 5.72 -7.96 -8.55
C ILE A 130 5.95 -8.47 -9.97
N THR A 131 6.03 -9.80 -10.17
CA THR A 131 6.21 -10.40 -11.50
C THR A 131 5.09 -10.04 -12.48
N LEU A 132 3.84 -9.92 -12.01
CA LEU A 132 2.72 -9.50 -12.85
C LEU A 132 2.77 -8.01 -13.21
N MET A 133 3.28 -7.18 -12.32
CA MET A 133 3.33 -5.72 -12.49
C MET A 133 4.59 -5.26 -13.25
N GLU A 134 5.68 -6.02 -13.13
CA GLU A 134 6.93 -5.78 -13.82
C GLU A 134 6.73 -5.79 -15.35
N GLY A 135 7.13 -4.70 -16.01
CA GLY A 135 6.90 -4.46 -17.44
C GLY A 135 5.45 -4.18 -17.83
N ALA A 136 4.46 -4.50 -16.99
CA ALA A 136 3.06 -4.22 -17.25
C ALA A 136 2.75 -2.71 -17.15
N ILE A 137 3.37 -2.02 -16.19
CA ILE A 137 3.24 -0.56 -16.04
C ILE A 137 3.79 0.16 -17.27
N ASP A 138 4.99 -0.19 -17.72
CA ASP A 138 5.61 0.33 -18.94
C ASP A 138 4.73 0.07 -20.19
N THR A 139 4.22 -1.16 -20.32
CA THR A 139 3.27 -1.52 -21.38
C THR A 139 1.99 -0.67 -21.31
N ALA A 140 1.50 -0.35 -20.12
CA ALA A 140 0.34 0.51 -19.95
C ALA A 140 0.66 1.94 -20.40
N ILE A 141 1.78 2.51 -19.97
CA ILE A 141 2.24 3.85 -20.39
C ILE A 141 2.30 3.93 -21.92
N ASN A 142 2.94 2.97 -22.58
CA ASN A 142 3.03 2.89 -24.05
C ASN A 142 1.66 2.82 -24.76
N LYS A 143 0.63 2.26 -24.11
CA LYS A 143 -0.73 2.20 -24.68
C LYS A 143 -1.51 3.51 -24.56
N PHE A 144 -1.14 4.36 -23.60
CA PHE A 144 -1.76 5.66 -23.38
C PHE A 144 -0.97 6.81 -24.02
N GLU A 145 0.24 6.54 -24.49
CA GLU A 145 1.03 7.48 -25.30
C GLU A 145 0.32 7.80 -26.62
N LYS A 146 0.33 9.09 -27.00
CA LYS A 146 -0.35 9.62 -28.19
C LYS A 146 0.65 10.16 -29.21
#